data_AF-A0A0M2UY75-F1
#
_entry.id   AF-A0A0M2UY75-F1
#
_cell.length_a   1.000
_cell.length_b   1.000
_cell.length_c   1.000
_cell.angle_alpha   90.00
_cell.angle_beta   90.00
_cell.angle_gamma   90.00
#
_symmetry.space_group_name_H-M   'P 1'
#
loop_
_entity.id
_entity.type
_entity.pdbx_description
1 polymer ?
#
loop_
_entity_poly.entity_id
_entity_poly.type
_entity_poly.pdbx_seq_one_letter_code
_entity_poly.pdbx_strand_id
1 'polypeptide(L)'
;MKDYTQGRTPEMLEPFFPNEMFRHIIVSCFLLAVECIAVIFLPFSFPFIEKYAGVPWFGLPFYELHKYLQNDLLLIVIMVFCALFLISWPFLENAFRYNPKNKLSLKKVPANE
;
A
#
# COMPACT_ATOMS: atom_id res chain seq x y z
N MET A 1 3.32 -12.70 3.20
CA MET A 1 2.22 -13.67 3.35
C MET A 1 1.54 -13.35 4.67
N LYS A 2 0.23 -13.06 4.69
CA LYS A 2 -0.48 -12.69 5.92
C LYS A 2 -0.58 -13.94 6.80
N ASP A 3 -0.13 -13.85 8.05
CA ASP A 3 -0.25 -14.96 8.98
C ASP A 3 -1.68 -14.99 9.53
N TYR A 4 -2.48 -15.91 8.99
CA TYR A 4 -3.88 -16.08 9.41
C TYR A 4 -3.98 -16.69 10.80
N THR A 5 -2.90 -17.28 11.34
CA THR A 5 -2.87 -17.95 12.64
C THR A 5 -2.73 -17.00 13.83
N GLN A 6 -2.38 -15.73 13.57
CA GLN A 6 -2.08 -14.78 14.63
C GLN A 6 -3.35 -14.42 15.44
N GLY A 7 -3.41 -14.90 16.68
CA GLY A 7 -4.50 -14.62 17.63
C GLY A 7 -5.78 -15.44 17.41
N ARG A 8 -5.72 -16.51 16.60
CA ARG A 8 -6.86 -17.41 16.35
C ARG A 8 -6.46 -18.85 16.67
N THR A 9 -7.38 -19.59 17.30
CA THR A 9 -7.20 -21.04 17.46
C THR A 9 -7.33 -21.72 16.09
N PRO A 10 -6.70 -22.90 15.88
CA PRO A 10 -6.75 -23.61 14.60
C PRO A 10 -8.17 -23.86 14.06
N GLU A 11 -9.13 -23.99 14.98
CA GLU A 11 -10.56 -24.18 14.69
C GLU A 11 -11.24 -22.92 14.13
N MET A 12 -10.71 -21.72 14.40
CA MET A 12 -11.23 -20.43 13.92
C MET A 12 -10.62 -20.02 12.58
N LEU A 13 -9.73 -20.85 12.01
CA LEU A 13 -9.11 -20.61 10.73
C LEU A 13 -9.97 -21.23 9.64
N GLU A 14 -10.53 -20.38 8.78
CA GLU A 14 -11.13 -20.87 7.55
C GLU A 14 -10.04 -21.50 6.67
N PRO A 15 -10.34 -22.64 6.02
CA PRO A 15 -9.38 -23.28 5.14
C PRO A 15 -9.10 -22.34 3.95
N PHE A 16 -7.81 -22.13 3.67
CA PHE A 16 -7.36 -21.26 2.58
C PHE A 16 -7.98 -21.67 1.23
N PHE A 17 -8.09 -22.98 1.00
CA PHE A 17 -8.90 -23.54 -0.07
C PHE A 17 -10.28 -23.97 0.46
N PRO A 18 -11.37 -23.62 -0.24
CA PRO A 18 -11.41 -22.87 -1.49
C PRO A 18 -11.59 -21.35 -1.28
N ASN A 19 -11.78 -20.88 -0.05
CA ASN A 19 -12.36 -19.56 0.21
C ASN A 19 -11.46 -18.39 -0.23
N GLU A 20 -10.18 -18.40 0.16
CA GLU A 20 -9.26 -17.33 -0.25
C GLU A 20 -8.88 -17.40 -1.73
N MET A 21 -8.83 -18.61 -2.30
CA MET A 21 -8.67 -18.75 -3.74
C MET A 21 -9.83 -18.07 -4.49
N PHE A 22 -11.08 -18.30 -4.08
CA PHE A 22 -12.23 -17.63 -4.68
C PHE A 22 -12.19 -16.11 -4.48
N ARG A 23 -11.78 -15.63 -3.30
CA ARG A 23 -11.62 -14.19 -3.05
C ARG A 23 -10.62 -13.56 -4.03
N HIS A 24 -9.47 -14.20 -4.23
CA HIS A 24 -8.46 -13.73 -5.19
C HIS A 24 -8.98 -13.77 -6.62
N ILE A 25 -9.68 -14.83 -7.03
CA ILE A 25 -10.28 -14.93 -8.37
C ILE A 25 -11.28 -13.79 -8.61
N ILE A 26 -12.17 -13.51 -7.66
CA ILE A 26 -13.17 -12.43 -7.78
C ILE A 26 -12.48 -11.07 -7.93
N VAL A 27 -11.46 -10.79 -7.11
CA VAL A 27 -10.71 -9.53 -7.19
C VAL A 27 -9.96 -9.41 -8.52
N SER A 28 -9.33 -10.50 -8.99
CA SER A 28 -8.64 -10.52 -10.29
C SER A 28 -9.60 -10.32 -11.46
N CYS A 29 -10.76 -10.98 -11.46
CA CYS A 29 -11.79 -10.79 -12.47
C CYS A 29 -12.31 -9.35 -12.48
N PHE A 30 -12.53 -8.75 -11.31
CA PHE A 30 -12.93 -7.34 -11.20
C PHE A 30 -11.85 -6.41 -11.78
N LEU A 31 -10.58 -6.65 -11.47
CA LEU A 31 -9.47 -5.86 -11.98
C LEU A 31 -9.37 -5.93 -13.51
N LEU A 32 -9.51 -7.13 -14.09
CA LEU A 32 -9.55 -7.30 -15.55
C LEU A 32 -10.74 -6.59 -16.20
N ALA A 33 -11.92 -6.62 -15.57
CA ALA A 33 -13.09 -5.92 -16.07
C ALA A 33 -12.87 -4.40 -16.08
N VAL A 34 -12.31 -3.85 -15.00
CA VAL A 34 -11.94 -2.42 -14.91
C VAL A 34 -10.91 -2.06 -15.98
N GLU A 35 -9.90 -2.90 -16.20
CA GLU A 35 -8.90 -2.70 -17.24
C GLU A 35 -9.52 -2.70 -18.64
N CYS A 36 -10.40 -3.66 -18.94
CA CYS A 36 -11.09 -3.70 -20.23
C CYS A 36 -11.97 -2.47 -20.45
N ILE A 37 -12.72 -2.03 -19.43
CA ILE A 37 -13.51 -0.80 -19.47
C ILE A 37 -12.59 0.40 -19.72
N ALA A 38 -11.48 0.50 -19.00
CA ALA A 38 -10.51 1.57 -19.19
C ALA A 38 -9.97 1.58 -20.63
N VAL A 39 -9.60 0.43 -21.21
CA VAL A 39 -9.10 0.35 -22.60
C VAL A 39 -10.16 0.75 -23.63
N ILE A 40 -11.41 0.32 -23.43
CA ILE A 40 -12.51 0.60 -24.38
C ILE A 40 -12.96 2.06 -24.31
N PHE A 41 -13.10 2.61 -23.10
CA PHE A 41 -13.70 3.93 -22.87
C PHE A 41 -12.67 5.05 -22.72
N LEU A 42 -11.40 4.74 -22.44
CA LEU A 42 -10.29 5.68 -22.47
C LEU A 42 -9.36 5.32 -23.63
N PRO A 43 -9.78 5.52 -24.90
CA PRO A 43 -8.88 5.42 -26.03
C PRO A 43 -7.78 6.47 -25.81
N PHE A 44 -6.57 6.00 -25.53
CA PHE A 44 -5.45 6.81 -25.09
C PHE A 44 -5.15 7.95 -26.07
N SER A 45 -5.60 9.13 -25.70
CA SER A 45 -4.80 10.34 -25.78
C SER A 45 -5.32 11.20 -24.63
N PHE A 46 -4.74 11.07 -23.43
CA PHE A 46 -5.05 11.96 -22.31
C PHE A 46 -4.57 13.37 -22.69
N PRO A 47 -5.42 14.28 -23.21
CA PRO A 47 -4.98 15.60 -23.65
C PRO A 47 -5.04 16.61 -22.50
N PHE A 48 -5.56 16.19 -21.33
CA PHE A 48 -5.89 17.04 -20.19
C PHE A 48 -4.68 17.53 -19.40
N ILE A 49 -3.48 17.16 -19.84
CA ILE A 49 -2.24 17.53 -19.22
C ILE A 49 -1.41 18.13 -20.36
N GLU A 50 -1.54 19.44 -20.57
CA GLU A 50 -0.73 20.20 -21.52
C GLU A 50 0.73 19.80 -21.36
N LYS A 51 1.21 18.92 -22.26
CA LYS A 51 2.62 18.66 -22.52
C LYS A 51 3.51 18.55 -21.26
N TYR A 52 3.10 17.77 -20.27
CA TYR A 52 4.00 17.38 -19.17
C TYR A 52 5.05 16.38 -19.72
N ALA A 53 6.05 16.88 -20.44
CA ALA A 53 7.35 16.28 -20.77
C ALA A 53 7.46 14.73 -20.95
N GLY A 54 6.40 14.04 -21.37
CA GLY A 54 6.37 12.56 -21.42
C GLY A 54 6.37 11.85 -20.06
N VAL A 55 6.06 12.55 -18.96
CA VAL A 55 6.03 11.94 -17.61
C VAL A 55 4.72 11.16 -17.43
N PRO A 56 4.76 9.86 -17.06
CA PRO A 56 3.55 9.09 -16.81
C PRO A 56 2.81 9.63 -15.58
N TRP A 57 1.50 9.41 -15.51
CA TRP A 57 0.62 9.98 -14.46
C TRP A 57 1.07 9.64 -13.03
N PHE A 58 1.62 8.44 -12.80
CA PHE A 58 2.15 8.02 -11.50
C PHE A 58 3.48 8.73 -11.12
N GLY A 59 4.15 9.34 -12.11
CA GLY A 59 5.36 10.14 -11.94
C GLY A 59 5.08 11.61 -11.62
N LEU A 60 3.83 12.07 -11.77
CA LEU A 60 3.46 13.48 -11.57
C LEU A 60 3.83 14.03 -10.18
N PRO A 61 3.62 13.31 -9.06
CA PRO A 61 4.00 13.82 -7.74
C PRO A 61 5.50 14.11 -7.63
N PHE A 62 6.34 13.29 -8.25
CA PHE A 62 7.80 13.49 -8.25
C PHE A 62 8.22 14.62 -9.18
N TYR A 63 7.54 14.77 -10.32
CA TYR A 63 7.77 15.87 -11.25
C TYR A 63 7.45 17.24 -10.62
N GLU A 64 6.31 17.36 -9.94
CA GLU A 64 5.98 18.60 -9.23
C GLU A 64 7.00 18.85 -8.10
N LEU A 65 7.37 17.83 -7.33
CA LEU A 65 8.38 17.95 -6.29
C LEU A 65 9.75 18.41 -6.84
N HIS A 66 10.16 17.90 -8.00
CA HIS A 66 11.37 18.33 -8.71
C HIS A 66 11.34 19.83 -9.05
N LYS A 67 10.20 20.31 -9.56
CA LYS A 67 9.99 21.73 -9.89
C LYS A 67 10.11 22.66 -8.69
N TYR A 68 9.65 22.21 -7.51
CA TYR A 68 9.77 22.98 -6.26
C TYR A 68 11.19 22.98 -5.69
N LEU A 69 11.88 21.84 -5.72
CA LEU A 69 13.19 21.69 -5.10
C LEU A 69 14.35 22.24 -5.94
N GLN A 70 14.22 22.19 -7.27
CA GLN A 70 15.23 22.64 -8.24
C GLN A 70 16.64 22.07 -7.96
N ASN A 71 16.73 20.94 -7.26
CA ASN A 71 17.97 20.30 -6.85
C ASN A 71 17.80 18.78 -6.95
N ASP A 72 18.44 18.21 -7.97
CA ASP A 72 18.32 16.79 -8.31
C ASP A 72 18.86 15.89 -7.21
N LEU A 73 19.98 16.28 -6.58
CA LEU A 73 20.60 15.49 -5.52
C LEU A 73 19.67 15.42 -4.30
N LEU A 74 19.07 16.55 -3.93
CA LEU A 74 18.15 16.61 -2.80
C LEU A 74 16.87 15.81 -3.08
N LEU A 75 16.33 15.87 -4.29
CA LEU A 75 15.19 15.05 -4.71
C LEU A 75 15.51 13.55 -4.60
N ILE A 76 16.67 13.11 -5.10
CA ILE A 76 17.11 11.71 -5.02
C ILE A 76 17.23 11.28 -3.55
N VAL A 77 17.82 12.11 -2.69
CA VAL A 77 17.95 11.82 -1.25
C VAL A 77 16.57 11.66 -0.59
N ILE A 78 15.60 12.53 -0.90
CA ILE A 78 14.23 12.40 -0.38
C ILE A 78 13.60 11.10 -0.85
N MET A 79 13.70 10.78 -2.14
CA MET A 79 13.12 9.55 -2.69
C MET A 79 13.72 8.30 -2.06
N VAL A 80 15.04 8.25 -1.90
CA VAL A 80 15.75 7.16 -1.23
C VAL A 80 15.31 7.06 0.23
N PHE A 81 15.20 8.19 0.93
CA PHE A 81 14.74 8.19 2.32
C PHE A 81 13.31 7.66 2.45
N CYS A 82 12.39 8.09 1.57
CA CYS A 82 11.02 7.56 1.54
C CYS A 82 10.99 6.06 1.25
N ALA A 83 11.80 5.57 0.32
CA ALA A 83 11.88 4.13 0.02
C ALA A 83 12.41 3.34 1.23
N LEU A 84 13.49 3.81 1.86
CA LEU A 84 14.05 3.19 3.06
C LEU A 84 13.06 3.23 4.23
N PHE A 85 12.29 4.31 4.37
CA PHE A 85 11.23 4.43 5.37
C PHE A 85 10.13 3.39 5.17
N LEU A 86 9.66 3.19 3.93
CA LEU A 86 8.65 2.17 3.62
C LEU A 86 9.18 0.74 3.85
N ILE A 87 10.43 0.47 3.47
CA ILE A 87 11.07 -0.84 3.70
C ILE A 87 11.28 -1.09 5.20
N SER A 88 11.63 -0.05 5.96
CA SER A 88 11.84 -0.15 7.41
C SER A 88 10.55 -0.12 8.23
N TRP A 89 9.42 0.25 7.62
CA TRP A 89 8.09 0.30 8.25
C TRP A 89 7.72 -0.96 9.06
N PRO A 90 7.83 -2.20 8.56
CA PRO A 90 7.52 -3.39 9.35
C PRO A 90 8.40 -3.54 10.61
N PHE A 91 9.67 -3.12 10.55
CA PHE A 91 10.57 -3.14 11.70
C PHE A 91 10.18 -2.09 12.73
N LEU A 92 9.77 -0.90 12.27
CA LEU A 92 9.31 0.18 13.10
C LEU A 92 7.98 -0.17 13.80
N GLU A 93 7.04 -0.79 13.07
CA GLU A 93 5.77 -1.28 13.62
C GLU A 93 6.00 -2.34 14.70
N ASN A 94 6.90 -3.29 14.46
CA ASN A 94 7.29 -4.29 15.45
C ASN A 94 7.93 -3.63 16.68
N ALA A 95 8.83 -2.67 16.49
CA ALA A 95 9.42 -1.92 17.60
C ALA A 95 8.37 -1.21 18.45
N PHE A 96 7.36 -0.58 17.84
CA PHE A 96 6.27 0.09 18.56
C PHE A 96 5.34 -0.89 19.30
N ARG A 97 5.01 -2.04 18.70
CA ARG A 97 4.15 -3.07 19.30
C ARG A 97 4.82 -3.81 20.45
N TYR A 98 6.13 -4.06 20.36
CA TYR A 98 6.89 -4.80 21.37
C TYR A 98 7.63 -3.91 22.38
N ASN A 99 7.53 -2.57 22.26
CA ASN A 99 8.07 -1.67 23.26
C ASN A 99 7.34 -1.87 24.61
N PRO A 100 8.04 -2.33 25.68
CA PRO A 100 7.41 -2.61 26.96
C PRO A 100 6.77 -1.37 27.61
N LYS A 101 7.18 -0.16 27.21
CA LYS A 101 6.55 1.11 27.65
C LYS A 101 5.14 1.31 27.09
N ASN A 102 4.82 0.75 25.91
CA ASN A 102 3.50 0.83 25.29
C ASN A 102 2.54 -0.32 25.69
N LYS A 103 3.05 -1.42 26.26
CA LYS A 103 2.19 -2.50 26.78
C LYS A 103 1.34 -2.11 27.99
N LEU A 104 1.72 -1.04 28.70
CA LEU A 104 0.98 -0.53 29.86
C LEU A 104 -0.29 0.26 29.48
N SER A 105 -0.40 0.79 28.26
CA SER A 105 -1.60 1.52 27.82
C SER A 105 -2.70 0.60 27.26
N LEU A 106 -2.34 -0.56 26.71
CA LEU A 106 -3.29 -1.52 26.13
C LEU A 106 -3.94 -2.47 27.16
N LYS A 107 -3.50 -2.44 28.43
CA LYS A 107 -4.07 -3.29 29.50
C LYS A 107 -5.29 -2.68 30.22
N LYS A 108 -5.79 -1.53 29.76
CA LYS A 108 -6.92 -0.78 30.37
C LYS A 108 -8.19 -0.74 29.52
N VAL A 109 -8.46 -1.78 28.71
CA VAL A 109 -9.83 -2.00 28.21
C VAL A 109 -10.40 -3.15 29.02
N PRO A 110 -11.23 -2.89 30.06
CA PRO A 110 -11.96 -3.96 30.72
C PRO A 110 -12.93 -4.56 29.69
N ALA A 111 -12.85 -5.87 29.52
CA ALA A 111 -13.94 -6.64 28.93
C ALA A 111 -15.10 -6.54 29.93
N ASN A 112 -16.11 -5.73 29.60
CA ASN A 112 -17.37 -5.74 30.32
C ASN A 112 -18.12 -7.03 29.94
N GLU A 113 -18.23 -7.93 30.91
CA GLU A 113 -19.37 -8.86 31.03
C GLU A 113 -20.66 -8.09 31.38
#